data_AF-A0A929HZD8-F1
#
_entry.id   AF-A0A929HZD8-F1
#
_cell.length_a   1.000
_cell.length_b   1.000
_cell.length_c   1.000
_cell.angle_alpha   90.00
_cell.angle_beta   90.00
_cell.angle_gamma   90.00
#
_symmetry.space_group_name_H-M   'P 1'
#
loop_
_entity.id
_entity.type
_entity.pdbx_description
1 polymer ?
#
loop_
_entity_poly.entity_id
_entity_poly.type
_entity_poly.pdbx_seq_one_letter_code
_entity_poly.pdbx_strand_id
1 'polypeptide(L)'
;MANQWFEERKDLFFRDLVHSFLESKIFFDDLYQYYKNNDTIVFERMDFWVGSEIKKGPLWNLKDNCHNIFRKSESKINLSEYLFDWTLGSIFHEGMKLKEDVYQLEVYLPSHDKIDTSKGAEEIEEVLEEYFAVIDKATRNLDAEMESMKNLFLKAVGRLKELLTKHAHNGLLVRFLLENKKLVEKALGRNSLKEIISSLYPDQSESAYFIAGKSCLKGGWFKEAKEYFKTALAINPDYTEAKKHLKEAEQKLSPGRNE
;
A
#
# COMPACT_ATOMS: atom_id res chain seq x y z
N MET A 1 -15.96 2.90 25.48
CA MET A 1 -16.03 1.47 25.05
C MET A 1 -15.54 1.25 23.63
N ALA A 2 -15.88 2.08 22.63
CA ALA A 2 -15.41 1.91 21.25
C ALA A 2 -13.86 2.02 21.06
N ASN A 3 -13.17 2.82 21.90
CA ASN A 3 -11.73 3.05 21.76
C ASN A 3 -10.85 1.93 22.29
N GLN A 4 -11.27 1.20 23.33
CA GLN A 4 -10.46 0.11 23.89
C GLN A 4 -10.29 -1.05 22.90
N TRP A 5 -11.37 -1.43 22.21
CA TRP A 5 -11.33 -2.42 21.13
C TRP A 5 -10.40 -2.02 19.98
N PHE A 6 -10.37 -0.73 19.65
CA PHE A 6 -9.54 -0.20 18.59
C PHE A 6 -8.05 -0.20 18.99
N GLU A 7 -7.72 0.25 20.20
CA GLU A 7 -6.35 0.24 20.71
C GLU A 7 -5.78 -1.18 20.83
N GLU A 8 -6.60 -2.16 21.24
CA GLU A 8 -6.19 -3.58 21.30
C GLU A 8 -5.86 -4.18 19.92
N ARG A 9 -6.37 -3.59 18.84
CA ARG A 9 -6.22 -4.10 17.46
C ARG A 9 -5.44 -3.18 16.54
N LYS A 10 -4.90 -2.09 17.07
CA LYS A 10 -4.16 -1.07 16.31
C LYS A 10 -2.99 -1.67 15.53
N ASP A 11 -2.29 -2.62 16.12
CA ASP A 11 -1.18 -3.33 15.47
C ASP A 11 -1.61 -4.14 14.25
N LEU A 12 -2.78 -4.79 14.33
CA LEU A 12 -3.37 -5.53 13.22
C LEU A 12 -3.77 -4.56 12.09
N PHE A 13 -4.49 -3.48 12.44
CA PHE A 13 -4.92 -2.49 11.46
C PHE A 13 -3.75 -1.79 10.79
N PHE A 14 -2.68 -1.48 11.52
CA PHE A 14 -1.49 -0.89 10.93
C PHE A 14 -0.78 -1.85 9.98
N ARG A 15 -0.68 -3.15 10.31
CA ARG A 15 -0.18 -4.16 9.38
C ARG A 15 -1.01 -4.21 8.10
N ASP A 16 -2.33 -4.24 8.23
CA ASP A 16 -3.26 -4.29 7.09
C ASP A 16 -3.19 -3.01 6.23
N LEU A 17 -2.98 -1.85 6.86
CA LEU A 17 -2.72 -0.58 6.18
C LEU A 17 -1.44 -0.66 5.33
N VAL A 18 -0.34 -1.17 5.90
CA VAL A 18 0.92 -1.37 5.18
C VAL A 18 0.71 -2.30 4.00
N HIS A 19 0.01 -3.42 4.21
CA HIS A 19 -0.30 -4.36 3.12
C HIS A 19 -1.06 -3.69 1.97
N SER A 20 -2.17 -3.02 2.29
CA SER A 20 -3.03 -2.33 1.31
C SER A 20 -2.29 -1.23 0.57
N PHE A 21 -1.36 -0.54 1.25
CA PHE A 21 -0.49 0.47 0.64
C PHE A 21 0.46 -0.15 -0.38
N LEU A 22 1.13 -1.26 -0.05
CA LEU A 22 2.06 -1.93 -0.97
C LEU A 22 1.32 -2.41 -2.23
N GLU A 23 0.13 -2.99 -2.08
CA GLU A 23 -0.70 -3.41 -3.21
C GLU A 23 -1.12 -2.21 -4.07
N SER A 24 -1.56 -1.12 -3.46
CA SER A 24 -1.96 0.09 -4.20
C SER A 24 -0.79 0.75 -4.91
N LYS A 25 0.41 0.73 -4.31
CA LYS A 25 1.64 1.22 -4.94
C LYS A 25 2.02 0.39 -6.15
N ILE A 26 1.94 -0.94 -6.05
CA ILE A 26 2.19 -1.85 -7.17
C ILE A 26 1.18 -1.62 -8.29
N PHE A 27 -0.11 -1.48 -7.94
CA PHE A 27 -1.15 -1.20 -8.92
C PHE A 27 -0.85 0.10 -9.68
N PHE A 28 -0.50 1.17 -8.97
CA PHE A 28 -0.13 2.43 -9.59
C PHE A 28 1.12 2.31 -10.48
N ASP A 29 2.14 1.56 -10.06
CA ASP A 29 3.33 1.35 -10.90
C ASP A 29 3.00 0.59 -12.18
N ASP A 30 2.20 -0.47 -12.08
CA ASP A 30 1.75 -1.24 -13.24
C ASP A 30 0.87 -0.37 -14.18
N LEU A 31 0.02 0.51 -13.62
CA LEU A 31 -0.77 1.50 -14.35
C LEU A 31 0.12 2.54 -15.05
N TYR A 32 1.11 3.08 -14.34
CA TYR A 32 2.01 4.11 -14.86
C TYR A 32 2.92 3.55 -15.96
N GLN A 33 3.41 2.32 -15.82
CA GLN A 33 4.16 1.65 -16.89
C GLN A 33 3.29 1.37 -18.11
N TYR A 34 2.03 0.97 -17.91
CA TYR A 34 1.09 0.81 -19.02
C TYR A 34 0.87 2.13 -19.76
N TYR A 35 0.63 3.21 -19.02
CA TYR A 35 0.45 4.55 -19.56
C TYR A 35 1.68 4.99 -20.38
N LYS A 36 2.89 4.87 -19.85
CA LYS A 36 4.12 5.27 -20.58
C LYS A 36 4.40 4.46 -21.85
N ASN A 37 3.76 3.29 -22.02
CA ASN A 37 3.92 2.45 -23.21
C ASN A 37 2.79 2.63 -24.24
N ASN A 38 1.61 3.12 -23.83
CA ASN A 38 0.41 3.14 -24.66
C ASN A 38 -0.24 4.53 -24.77
N ASP A 39 0.29 5.53 -24.05
CA ASP A 39 -0.23 6.90 -23.94
C ASP A 39 -1.72 6.98 -23.57
N THR A 40 -2.25 5.92 -22.95
CA THR A 40 -3.66 5.73 -22.63
C THR A 40 -3.81 5.00 -21.30
N ILE A 41 -4.97 5.18 -20.67
CA ILE A 41 -5.36 4.50 -19.44
C ILE A 41 -6.74 3.90 -19.67
N VAL A 42 -6.95 2.67 -19.18
CA VAL A 42 -8.23 1.98 -19.30
C VAL A 42 -9.15 2.36 -18.13
N PHE A 43 -10.35 2.86 -18.40
CA PHE A 43 -11.33 3.29 -17.41
C PHE A 43 -11.66 2.17 -16.42
N GLU A 44 -11.89 0.94 -16.91
CA GLU A 44 -12.23 -0.19 -16.05
C GLU A 44 -11.17 -0.44 -14.97
N ARG A 45 -9.88 -0.21 -15.27
CA ARG A 45 -8.81 -0.31 -14.27
C ARG A 45 -8.93 0.77 -13.21
N MET A 46 -9.25 2.00 -13.61
CA MET A 46 -9.47 3.12 -12.69
C MET A 46 -10.73 2.93 -11.86
N ASP A 47 -11.83 2.46 -12.46
CA ASP A 47 -13.08 2.16 -11.77
C ASP A 47 -12.90 1.04 -10.75
N PHE A 48 -12.17 -0.03 -11.09
CA PHE A 48 -11.82 -1.07 -10.12
C PHE A 48 -11.00 -0.51 -8.94
N TRP A 49 -9.98 0.29 -9.23
CA TRP A 49 -9.01 0.74 -8.23
C TRP A 49 -9.56 1.79 -7.28
N VAL A 50 -10.25 2.79 -7.83
CA VAL A 50 -10.83 3.91 -7.08
C VAL A 50 -12.24 3.55 -6.60
N GLY A 51 -13.06 2.98 -7.48
CA GLY A 51 -14.46 2.65 -7.19
C GLY A 51 -15.39 3.86 -7.19
N SER A 52 -16.53 3.68 -6.53
CA SER A 52 -17.55 4.70 -6.31
C SER A 52 -17.93 4.76 -4.83
N GLU A 53 -18.76 5.73 -4.45
CA GLU A 53 -19.27 5.85 -3.09
C GLU A 53 -20.02 4.58 -2.62
N ILE A 54 -20.71 3.91 -3.55
CA ILE A 54 -21.48 2.70 -3.29
C ILE A 54 -20.58 1.46 -3.30
N LYS A 55 -19.61 1.40 -4.23
CA LYS A 55 -18.69 0.26 -4.39
C LYS A 55 -17.24 0.75 -4.34
N LYS A 56 -16.69 0.80 -3.13
CA LYS A 56 -15.34 1.29 -2.85
C LYS A 56 -14.27 0.37 -3.42
N GLY A 57 -13.32 0.95 -4.18
CA GLY A 57 -12.15 0.23 -4.69
C GLY A 57 -11.02 0.12 -3.66
N PRO A 58 -9.95 -0.62 -3.97
CA PRO A 58 -8.77 -0.74 -3.13
C PRO A 58 -8.18 0.60 -2.64
N LEU A 59 -8.05 1.61 -3.50
CA LEU A 59 -7.50 2.92 -3.13
C LEU A 59 -8.41 3.66 -2.14
N TRP A 60 -9.72 3.57 -2.34
CA TRP A 60 -10.70 4.17 -1.44
C TRP A 60 -10.62 3.52 -0.06
N ASN A 61 -10.62 2.18 -0.01
CA ASN A 61 -10.50 1.44 1.23
C ASN A 61 -9.18 1.75 1.95
N LEU A 62 -8.06 1.87 1.21
CA LEU A 62 -6.79 2.31 1.76
C LEU A 62 -6.89 3.68 2.44
N LYS A 63 -7.46 4.67 1.75
CA LYS A 63 -7.66 6.02 2.28
C LYS A 63 -8.56 6.02 3.52
N ASP A 64 -9.67 5.29 3.51
CA ASP A 64 -10.59 5.25 4.65
C ASP A 64 -9.98 4.50 5.86
N ASN A 65 -9.24 3.42 5.62
CA ASN A 65 -8.54 2.70 6.67
C ASN A 65 -7.46 3.57 7.31
N CYS A 66 -6.65 4.28 6.50
CA CYS A 66 -5.66 5.23 6.98
C CYS A 66 -6.29 6.31 7.88
N HIS A 67 -7.36 6.93 7.39
CA HIS A 67 -8.08 7.97 8.11
C HIS A 67 -8.64 7.48 9.45
N ASN A 68 -9.26 6.30 9.43
CA ASN A 68 -9.78 5.68 10.64
C ASN A 68 -8.68 5.37 11.65
N ILE A 69 -7.53 4.88 11.19
CA ILE A 69 -6.44 4.47 12.08
C ILE A 69 -5.86 5.67 12.83
N PHE A 70 -5.58 6.77 12.12
CA PHE A 70 -4.87 7.90 12.70
C PHE A 70 -5.77 8.94 13.36
N ARG A 71 -7.05 9.03 12.98
CA ARG A 71 -7.96 10.05 13.54
C ARG A 71 -8.87 9.55 14.67
N LYS A 72 -9.02 8.24 14.84
CA LYS A 72 -9.84 7.67 15.94
C LYS A 72 -9.05 7.38 17.22
N SER A 73 -7.72 7.48 17.20
CA SER A 73 -6.92 7.33 18.42
C SER A 73 -7.14 8.53 19.36
N GLU A 74 -7.30 8.29 20.66
CA GLU A 74 -7.47 9.34 21.69
C GLU A 74 -6.22 10.23 21.85
N SER A 75 -5.06 9.77 21.37
CA SER A 75 -3.81 10.52 21.38
C SER A 75 -3.79 11.63 20.32
N LYS A 76 -3.11 12.74 20.64
CA LYS A 76 -2.77 13.77 19.65
C LYS A 76 -2.05 13.12 18.45
N ILE A 77 -2.60 13.29 17.26
CA ILE A 77 -2.04 12.78 16.00
C ILE A 77 -0.61 13.29 15.86
N ASN A 78 0.35 12.40 15.63
CA ASN A 78 1.72 12.81 15.35
C ASN A 78 1.79 13.44 13.95
N LEU A 79 2.64 14.45 13.76
CA LEU A 79 2.86 15.10 12.47
C LEU A 79 3.13 14.10 11.35
N SER A 80 3.87 13.03 11.60
CA SER A 80 4.15 11.99 10.58
C SER A 80 2.90 11.24 10.14
N GLU A 81 2.02 10.88 11.09
CA GLU A 81 0.77 10.16 10.80
C GLU A 81 -0.19 11.07 10.05
N TYR A 82 -0.29 12.33 10.47
CA TYR A 82 -1.08 13.35 9.79
C TYR A 82 -0.61 13.58 8.35
N LEU A 83 0.71 13.72 8.13
CA LEU A 83 1.26 13.93 6.79
C LEU A 83 1.06 12.71 5.89
N PHE A 84 1.15 11.50 6.43
CA PHE A 84 0.87 10.28 5.66
C PHE A 84 -0.62 10.18 5.29
N ASP A 85 -1.53 10.41 6.25
CA ASP A 85 -2.98 10.48 5.99
C ASP A 85 -3.33 11.54 4.94
N TRP A 86 -2.76 12.73 5.07
CA TRP A 86 -2.95 13.80 4.11
C TRP A 86 -2.45 13.43 2.71
N THR A 87 -1.25 12.83 2.63
CA THR A 87 -0.69 12.38 1.34
C THR A 87 -1.55 11.31 0.68
N LEU A 88 -2.07 10.33 1.44
CA LEU A 88 -2.98 9.32 0.90
C LEU A 88 -4.32 9.92 0.47
N GLY A 89 -4.83 10.90 1.21
CA GLY A 89 -5.98 11.69 0.79
C GLY A 89 -5.74 12.39 -0.56
N SER A 90 -4.58 13.03 -0.74
CA SER A 90 -4.21 13.66 -2.01
C SER A 90 -4.10 12.65 -3.16
N ILE A 91 -3.49 11.48 -2.93
CA ILE A 91 -3.42 10.40 -3.94
C ILE A 91 -4.82 9.95 -4.34
N PHE A 92 -5.71 9.78 -3.36
CA PHE A 92 -7.09 9.37 -3.63
C PHE A 92 -7.85 10.42 -4.46
N HIS A 93 -7.72 11.71 -4.15
CA HIS A 93 -8.35 12.77 -4.92
C HIS A 93 -7.78 12.91 -6.34
N GLU A 94 -6.47 12.78 -6.51
CA GLU A 94 -5.85 12.68 -7.84
C GLU A 94 -6.38 11.47 -8.62
N GLY A 95 -6.49 10.30 -7.99
CA GLY A 95 -7.07 9.10 -8.62
C GLY A 95 -8.53 9.29 -9.03
N MET A 96 -9.34 10.02 -8.25
CA MET A 96 -10.72 10.38 -8.60
C MET A 96 -10.77 11.30 -9.83
N LYS A 97 -9.90 12.32 -9.91
CA LYS A 97 -9.81 13.21 -11.08
C LYS A 97 -9.38 12.44 -12.32
N LEU A 98 -8.31 11.64 -12.19
CA LEU A 98 -7.83 10.82 -13.30
C LEU A 98 -8.91 9.86 -13.80
N LYS A 99 -9.66 9.22 -12.91
CA LYS A 99 -10.76 8.33 -13.30
C LYS A 99 -11.81 9.07 -14.13
N GLU A 100 -12.15 10.30 -13.75
CA GLU A 100 -13.12 11.13 -14.48
C GLU A 100 -12.58 11.54 -15.85
N ASP A 101 -11.33 11.99 -15.93
CA ASP A 101 -10.68 12.37 -17.19
C ASP A 101 -10.59 11.17 -18.16
N VAL A 102 -10.25 9.98 -17.64
CA VAL A 102 -10.22 8.73 -18.42
C VAL A 102 -11.62 8.31 -18.89
N TYR A 103 -12.65 8.45 -18.04
CA TYR A 103 -14.04 8.21 -18.44
C TYR A 103 -14.43 9.12 -19.61
N GLN A 104 -14.07 10.40 -19.52
CA GLN A 104 -14.40 11.36 -20.56
C GLN A 104 -13.72 10.99 -21.89
N LEU A 105 -12.45 10.60 -21.84
CA LEU A 105 -11.74 10.13 -23.03
C LEU A 105 -12.40 8.87 -23.61
N GLU A 106 -12.70 7.84 -22.81
CA GLU A 106 -13.28 6.60 -23.36
C GLU A 106 -14.72 6.75 -23.88
N VAL A 107 -15.56 7.55 -23.21
CA VAL A 107 -16.98 7.70 -23.57
C VAL A 107 -17.22 8.76 -24.63
N TYR A 108 -16.47 9.86 -24.60
CA TYR A 108 -16.66 10.99 -25.51
C TYR A 108 -15.69 11.00 -26.70
N LEU A 109 -14.73 10.06 -26.83
CA LEU A 109 -14.09 9.82 -28.12
C LEU A 109 -15.16 9.27 -29.08
N PRO A 110 -15.64 10.06 -30.07
CA PRO A 110 -16.64 9.57 -30.98
C PRO A 110 -16.02 8.46 -31.83
N SER A 111 -16.72 7.34 -32.05
CA SER A 111 -16.40 6.52 -33.22
C SER A 111 -16.73 7.36 -34.45
N HIS A 112 -15.73 8.03 -35.04
CA HIS A 112 -15.91 8.96 -36.17
C HIS A 112 -16.65 8.27 -37.33
N ASP A 113 -16.53 6.95 -37.41
CA ASP A 113 -17.21 6.07 -38.36
C ASP A 113 -18.76 6.11 -38.30
N LYS A 114 -19.36 6.71 -37.25
CA LYS A 114 -20.83 6.74 -37.06
C LYS A 114 -21.47 8.12 -37.21
N ILE A 115 -20.68 9.17 -37.41
CA ILE A 115 -21.21 10.53 -37.58
C ILE A 115 -21.43 10.77 -39.08
N ASP A 116 -22.69 10.91 -39.49
CA ASP A 116 -23.05 11.28 -40.86
C ASP A 116 -22.75 12.78 -41.08
N THR A 117 -21.57 13.07 -41.65
CA THR A 117 -21.11 14.43 -41.96
C THR A 117 -21.76 15.04 -43.20
N SER A 118 -22.74 14.36 -43.83
CA SER A 118 -23.32 14.78 -45.11
C SER A 118 -24.35 15.92 -45.03
N LYS A 119 -24.77 16.35 -43.82
CA LYS A 119 -25.70 17.47 -43.62
C LYS A 119 -25.17 18.45 -42.57
N GLY A 120 -24.90 19.70 -42.97
CA GLY A 120 -24.43 20.74 -42.04
C GLY A 120 -22.92 20.67 -41.75
N ALA A 121 -22.11 20.36 -42.78
CA ALA A 121 -20.69 20.06 -42.64
C ALA A 121 -19.89 21.14 -41.89
N GLU A 122 -20.09 22.44 -42.17
CA GLU A 122 -19.31 23.52 -41.52
C GLU A 122 -19.63 23.67 -40.02
N GLU A 123 -20.91 23.66 -39.60
CA GLU A 123 -21.29 23.76 -38.18
C GLU A 123 -20.89 22.49 -37.39
N ILE A 124 -20.96 21.32 -38.02
CA ILE A 124 -20.54 20.05 -37.39
C ILE A 124 -19.00 19.99 -37.27
N GLU A 125 -18.27 20.51 -38.24
CA GLU A 125 -16.80 20.55 -38.24
C GLU A 125 -16.26 21.49 -37.16
N GLU A 126 -16.85 22.68 -36.99
CA GLU A 126 -16.50 23.62 -35.89
C GLU A 126 -16.74 22.98 -34.51
N VAL A 127 -17.89 22.34 -34.31
CA VAL A 127 -18.19 21.63 -33.05
C VAL A 127 -17.19 20.48 -32.83
N LEU A 128 -16.87 19.69 -33.86
CA LEU A 128 -15.90 18.60 -33.73
C LEU A 128 -14.51 19.13 -33.39
N GLU A 129 -14.05 20.24 -33.98
CA GLU A 129 -12.78 20.90 -33.64
C GLU A 129 -12.72 21.33 -32.17
N GLU A 130 -13.80 21.92 -31.65
CA GLU A 130 -13.91 22.26 -30.22
C GLU A 130 -13.82 21.00 -29.33
N TYR A 131 -14.49 19.91 -29.71
CA TYR A 131 -14.41 18.63 -29.01
C TYR A 131 -12.99 18.03 -29.05
N PHE A 132 -12.30 18.08 -30.19
CA PHE A 132 -10.91 17.62 -30.28
C PHE A 132 -9.97 18.46 -29.42
N ALA A 133 -10.18 19.78 -29.35
CA ALA A 133 -9.39 20.64 -28.47
C ALA A 133 -9.60 20.28 -26.98
N VAL A 134 -10.82 19.89 -26.59
CA VAL A 134 -11.12 19.38 -25.24
C VAL A 134 -10.42 18.03 -24.99
N ILE A 135 -10.45 17.11 -25.95
CA ILE A 135 -9.79 15.79 -25.87
C ILE A 135 -8.26 15.93 -25.81
N ASP A 136 -7.66 16.79 -26.63
CA ASP A 136 -6.22 17.04 -26.63
C ASP A 136 -5.79 17.70 -25.30
N LYS A 137 -6.61 18.61 -24.77
CA LYS A 137 -6.39 19.18 -23.44
C LYS A 137 -6.48 18.13 -22.32
N ALA A 138 -7.47 17.25 -22.37
CA ALA A 138 -7.62 16.14 -21.41
C ALA A 138 -6.43 15.18 -21.48
N THR A 139 -5.96 14.86 -22.69
CA THR A 139 -4.77 14.01 -22.91
C THR A 139 -3.50 14.65 -22.35
N ARG A 140 -3.29 15.95 -22.56
CA ARG A 140 -2.14 16.67 -21.97
C ARG A 140 -2.23 16.77 -20.45
N ASN A 141 -3.43 16.85 -19.89
CA ASN A 141 -3.64 16.82 -18.45
C ASN A 141 -3.26 15.46 -17.86
N LEU A 142 -3.51 14.34 -18.56
CA LEU A 142 -3.17 13.00 -18.07
C LEU A 142 -1.69 12.86 -17.69
N ASP A 143 -0.76 13.38 -18.49
CA ASP A 143 0.68 13.26 -18.17
C ASP A 143 1.03 14.00 -16.87
N ALA A 144 0.52 15.23 -16.72
CA ALA A 144 0.73 16.03 -15.53
C ALA A 144 0.12 15.36 -14.28
N GLU A 145 -1.08 14.77 -14.41
CA GLU A 145 -1.72 14.03 -13.31
C GLU A 145 -0.96 12.75 -12.95
N MET A 146 -0.48 12.00 -13.94
CA MET A 146 0.33 10.79 -13.72
C MET A 146 1.66 11.10 -13.04
N GLU A 147 2.37 12.17 -13.45
CA GLU A 147 3.57 12.61 -12.74
C GLU A 147 3.26 13.15 -11.34
N SER A 148 2.13 13.86 -11.15
CA SER A 148 1.66 14.31 -9.82
C SER A 148 1.45 13.11 -8.88
N MET A 149 0.69 12.11 -9.31
CA MET A 149 0.46 10.89 -8.52
C MET A 149 1.75 10.13 -8.21
N LYS A 150 2.65 10.00 -9.19
CA LYS A 150 3.96 9.37 -8.97
C LYS A 150 4.75 10.09 -7.88
N ASN A 151 4.80 11.42 -7.93
CA ASN A 151 5.46 12.23 -6.90
C ASN A 151 4.80 12.07 -5.53
N LEU A 152 3.48 12.00 -5.46
CA LEU A 152 2.75 11.75 -4.22
C LEU A 152 3.05 10.35 -3.66
N PHE A 153 3.09 9.31 -4.49
CA PHE A 153 3.47 7.97 -4.05
C PHE A 153 4.92 7.91 -3.56
N LEU A 154 5.86 8.60 -4.22
CA LEU A 154 7.24 8.70 -3.73
C LEU A 154 7.32 9.33 -2.33
N LYS A 155 6.57 10.42 -2.10
CA LYS A 155 6.45 11.05 -0.78
C LYS A 155 5.81 10.09 0.23
N ALA A 156 4.74 9.41 -0.15
CA ALA A 156 4.05 8.45 0.72
C ALA A 156 4.96 7.28 1.12
N VAL A 157 5.79 6.76 0.19
CA VAL A 157 6.79 5.72 0.50
C VAL A 157 7.80 6.20 1.53
N GLY A 158 8.32 7.43 1.38
CA GLY A 158 9.25 8.02 2.36
C GLY A 158 8.62 8.11 3.75
N ARG A 159 7.38 8.60 3.83
CA ARG A 159 6.61 8.71 5.09
C ARG A 159 6.26 7.35 5.68
N LEU A 160 5.93 6.36 4.85
CA LEU A 160 5.70 5.00 5.32
C LEU A 160 6.96 4.45 5.99
N LYS A 161 8.14 4.60 5.38
CA LYS A 161 9.41 4.16 5.99
C LYS A 161 9.63 4.81 7.37
N GLU A 162 9.35 6.10 7.52
CA GLU A 162 9.40 6.81 8.81
C GLU A 162 8.36 6.28 9.82
N LEU A 163 7.17 5.90 9.38
CA LEU A 163 6.13 5.32 10.25
C LEU A 163 6.50 3.91 10.70
N LEU A 164 7.06 3.08 9.82
CA LEU A 164 7.44 1.71 10.14
C LEU A 164 8.40 1.63 11.33
N THR A 165 9.34 2.57 11.47
CA THR A 165 10.29 2.59 12.62
C THR A 165 9.59 2.80 13.96
N LYS A 166 8.47 3.53 13.99
CA LYS A 166 7.66 3.74 15.19
C LYS A 166 6.87 2.49 15.60
N HIS A 167 6.70 1.56 14.67
CA HIS A 167 6.00 0.29 14.88
C HIS A 167 6.95 -0.93 14.90
N ALA A 168 8.23 -0.73 15.24
CA ALA A 168 9.19 -1.84 15.38
C ALA A 168 8.80 -2.88 16.45
N HIS A 169 7.93 -2.52 17.41
CA HIS A 169 7.39 -3.44 18.41
C HIS A 169 6.26 -4.33 17.87
N ASN A 170 5.63 -3.95 16.75
CA ASN A 170 4.49 -4.64 16.18
C ASN A 170 4.94 -5.95 15.50
N GLY A 171 4.81 -7.05 16.24
CA GLY A 171 5.23 -8.38 15.75
C GLY A 171 4.40 -8.90 14.57
N LEU A 172 3.18 -8.41 14.35
CA LEU A 172 2.38 -8.77 13.17
C LEU A 172 2.95 -8.11 11.92
N LEU A 173 3.30 -6.83 12.01
CA LEU A 173 3.94 -6.07 10.95
C LEU A 173 5.29 -6.68 10.56
N VAL A 174 6.16 -6.93 11.54
CA VAL A 174 7.51 -7.46 11.30
C VAL A 174 7.44 -8.83 10.64
N ARG A 175 6.57 -9.72 11.16
CA ARG A 175 6.31 -11.03 10.55
C ARG A 175 5.83 -10.87 9.10
N PHE A 176 4.83 -10.02 8.87
CA PHE A 176 4.29 -9.75 7.53
C PHE A 176 5.38 -9.31 6.55
N LEU A 177 6.24 -8.37 6.95
CA LEU A 177 7.33 -7.86 6.11
C LEU A 177 8.33 -8.97 5.73
N LEU A 178 8.70 -9.83 6.68
CA LEU A 178 9.63 -10.95 6.44
C LEU A 178 9.02 -12.02 5.53
N GLU A 179 7.75 -12.38 5.73
CA GLU A 179 7.04 -13.37 4.91
C GLU A 179 6.76 -12.86 3.49
N ASN A 180 6.53 -11.55 3.33
CA ASN A 180 6.11 -10.94 2.07
C ASN A 180 7.24 -10.16 1.37
N LYS A 181 8.49 -10.65 1.47
CA LYS A 181 9.66 -10.02 0.84
C LYS A 181 9.42 -9.62 -0.62
N LYS A 182 8.85 -10.51 -1.44
CA LYS A 182 8.59 -10.25 -2.86
C LYS A 182 7.64 -9.07 -3.08
N LEU A 183 6.59 -8.97 -2.27
CA LEU A 183 5.63 -7.88 -2.34
C LEU A 183 6.29 -6.55 -1.96
N VAL A 184 7.01 -6.54 -0.84
CA VAL A 184 7.73 -5.36 -0.34
C VAL A 184 8.73 -4.87 -1.38
N GLU A 185 9.52 -5.77 -1.97
CA GLU A 185 10.53 -5.42 -2.97
C GLU A 185 9.92 -5.02 -4.31
N LYS A 186 8.76 -5.56 -4.71
CA LYS A 186 8.03 -5.10 -5.90
C LYS A 186 7.53 -3.66 -5.71
N ALA A 187 6.95 -3.34 -4.55
CA ALA A 187 6.36 -2.04 -4.28
C ALA A 187 7.38 -0.93 -3.99
N LEU A 188 8.44 -1.25 -3.24
CA LEU A 188 9.36 -0.26 -2.67
C LEU A 188 10.77 -0.32 -3.27
N GLY A 189 10.99 -1.22 -4.23
CA GLY A 189 12.26 -1.41 -4.91
C GLY A 189 13.13 -2.52 -4.31
N ARG A 190 14.16 -2.90 -5.06
CA ARG A 190 15.09 -3.98 -4.73
C ARG A 190 15.79 -3.70 -3.39
N ASN A 191 15.98 -4.73 -2.57
CA ASN A 191 16.60 -4.66 -1.24
C ASN A 191 15.86 -3.81 -0.19
N SER A 192 14.68 -3.27 -0.50
CA SER A 192 13.90 -2.43 0.42
C SER A 192 13.57 -3.13 1.74
N LEU A 193 13.31 -4.45 1.73
CA LEU A 193 13.09 -5.19 2.98
C LEU A 193 14.31 -5.10 3.90
N LYS A 194 15.52 -5.26 3.36
CA LYS A 194 16.75 -5.18 4.16
C LYS A 194 16.91 -3.78 4.76
N GLU A 195 16.71 -2.73 3.96
CA GLU A 195 16.77 -1.34 4.42
C GLU A 195 15.75 -1.05 5.53
N ILE A 196 14.52 -1.56 5.37
CA ILE A 196 13.46 -1.41 6.37
C ILE A 196 13.88 -2.10 7.66
N ILE A 197 14.31 -3.37 7.61
CA ILE A 197 14.75 -4.09 8.81
C ILE A 197 15.92 -3.39 9.50
N SER A 198 16.92 -2.91 8.76
CA SER A 198 18.03 -2.13 9.31
C SER A 198 17.58 -0.81 9.95
N SER A 199 16.51 -0.21 9.44
CA SER A 199 15.94 1.03 10.01
C SER A 199 15.10 0.75 11.26
N LEU A 200 14.42 -0.39 11.33
CA LEU A 200 13.64 -0.81 12.50
C LEU A 200 14.54 -1.24 13.67
N TYR A 201 15.65 -1.92 13.36
CA TYR A 201 16.60 -2.44 14.35
C TYR A 201 18.05 -2.12 13.94
N PRO A 202 18.49 -0.86 14.15
CA PRO A 202 19.87 -0.48 13.88
C PRO A 202 20.85 -1.39 14.61
N ASP A 203 21.76 -2.01 13.87
CA ASP A 203 22.80 -2.94 14.35
C ASP A 203 22.28 -4.15 15.15
N GLN A 204 20.98 -4.45 15.09
CA GLN A 204 20.32 -5.50 15.86
C GLN A 204 19.33 -6.30 15.01
N SER A 205 19.75 -6.69 13.81
CA SER A 205 18.87 -7.35 12.82
C SER A 205 18.27 -8.68 13.30
N GLU A 206 18.87 -9.35 14.29
CA GLU A 206 18.30 -10.52 14.97
C GLU A 206 16.96 -10.21 15.63
N SER A 207 16.74 -8.95 16.06
CA SER A 207 15.53 -8.51 16.74
C SER A 207 14.30 -8.66 15.85
N ALA A 208 14.44 -8.47 14.53
CA ALA A 208 13.35 -8.69 13.58
C ALA A 208 12.83 -10.13 13.62
N TYR A 209 13.76 -11.09 13.57
CA TYR A 209 13.43 -12.51 13.62
C TYR A 209 12.93 -12.91 15.00
N PHE A 210 13.51 -12.37 16.08
CA PHE A 210 13.03 -12.61 17.44
C PHE A 210 11.58 -12.13 17.64
N ILE A 211 11.26 -10.92 17.17
CA ILE A 211 9.92 -10.32 17.29
C ILE A 211 8.90 -11.07 16.42
N ALA A 212 9.27 -11.46 15.20
CA ALA A 212 8.44 -12.32 14.35
C ALA A 212 8.21 -13.71 15.00
N GLY A 213 9.24 -14.30 15.60
CA GLY A 213 9.15 -15.56 16.34
C GLY A 213 8.19 -15.46 17.53
N LYS A 214 8.27 -14.38 18.32
CA LYS A 214 7.32 -14.13 19.42
C LYS A 214 5.89 -13.96 18.92
N SER A 215 5.70 -13.30 17.79
CA SER A 215 4.40 -13.15 17.14
C SER A 215 3.80 -14.50 16.74
N CYS A 216 4.61 -15.36 16.12
CA CYS A 216 4.22 -16.73 15.74
C CYS A 216 3.88 -17.59 16.96
N LEU A 217 4.72 -17.52 18.00
CA LEU A 217 4.54 -18.27 19.25
C LEU A 217 3.22 -17.91 19.95
N LYS A 218 2.89 -16.61 20.02
CA LYS A 218 1.60 -16.13 20.54
C LYS A 218 0.41 -16.62 19.71
N GLY A 219 0.57 -16.71 18.40
CA GLY A 219 -0.46 -17.18 17.48
C GLY A 219 -0.58 -18.71 17.36
N GLY A 220 0.23 -19.49 18.10
CA GLY A 220 0.22 -20.96 18.03
C GLY A 220 1.02 -21.56 16.86
N TRP A 221 1.75 -20.75 16.09
CA TRP A 221 2.54 -21.15 14.93
C TRP A 221 3.94 -21.60 15.39
N PHE A 222 4.01 -22.72 16.11
CA PHE A 222 5.22 -23.13 16.82
C PHE A 222 6.38 -23.54 15.90
N LYS A 223 6.07 -24.10 14.72
CA LYS A 223 7.11 -24.48 13.73
C LYS A 223 7.80 -23.25 13.18
N GLU A 224 7.02 -22.26 12.79
CA GLU A 224 7.47 -20.97 12.26
C GLU A 224 8.23 -20.19 13.34
N ALA A 225 7.71 -20.16 14.57
CA ALA A 225 8.37 -19.54 15.71
C ALA A 225 9.78 -20.13 15.93
N LYS A 226 9.90 -21.45 15.89
CA LYS A 226 11.18 -22.16 16.02
C LYS A 226 12.19 -21.71 14.95
N GLU A 227 11.78 -21.66 13.68
CA GLU A 227 12.68 -21.25 12.60
C GLU A 227 13.10 -19.78 12.74
N TYR A 228 12.18 -18.90 13.12
CA TYR A 228 12.53 -17.50 13.41
C TYR A 228 13.54 -17.36 14.54
N PHE A 229 13.38 -18.07 15.66
CA PHE A 229 14.35 -18.01 16.75
C PHE A 229 15.72 -18.58 16.36
N LYS A 230 15.76 -19.64 15.55
CA LYS A 230 17.02 -20.14 14.99
C LYS A 230 17.71 -19.09 14.12
N THR A 231 16.97 -18.39 13.26
CA THR A 231 17.53 -17.32 12.43
C THR A 231 18.08 -16.18 13.28
N ALA A 232 17.35 -15.77 14.34
CA ALA A 232 17.83 -14.78 15.29
C ALA A 232 19.16 -15.22 15.95
N LEU A 233 19.26 -16.49 16.36
CA LEU A 233 20.47 -17.05 16.97
C LEU A 233 21.62 -17.28 15.98
N ALA A 234 21.33 -17.47 14.69
CA ALA A 234 22.36 -17.53 13.66
C ALA A 234 23.04 -16.16 13.45
N ILE A 235 22.31 -15.07 13.68
CA ILE A 235 22.82 -13.70 13.62
C ILE A 235 23.53 -13.33 14.93
N ASN A 236 22.91 -13.62 16.07
CA ASN A 236 23.46 -13.38 17.40
C ASN A 236 23.38 -14.65 18.26
N PRO A 237 24.45 -15.47 18.26
CA PRO A 237 24.47 -16.73 19.02
C PRO A 237 24.31 -16.56 20.53
N ASP A 238 24.54 -15.37 21.08
CA ASP A 238 24.46 -15.08 22.51
C ASP A 238 23.11 -14.47 22.93
N TYR A 239 22.14 -14.41 22.02
CA TYR A 239 20.82 -13.85 22.32
C TYR A 239 20.01 -14.76 23.27
N THR A 240 20.20 -14.58 24.57
CA THR A 240 19.63 -15.41 25.65
C THR A 240 18.11 -15.56 25.56
N GLU A 241 17.39 -14.47 25.27
CA GLU A 241 15.92 -14.51 25.15
C GLU A 241 15.46 -15.35 23.94
N ALA A 242 16.18 -15.29 22.81
CA ALA A 242 15.88 -16.15 21.66
C ALA A 242 16.13 -17.63 21.99
N LYS A 243 17.19 -17.98 22.75
CA LYS A 243 17.43 -19.36 23.23
C LYS A 243 16.28 -19.86 24.11
N LYS A 244 15.79 -19.02 25.02
CA LYS A 244 14.69 -19.35 25.92
C LYS A 244 13.39 -19.63 25.15
N HIS A 245 13.01 -18.73 24.25
CA HIS A 245 11.79 -18.90 23.46
C HIS A 245 11.90 -20.01 22.40
N LEU A 246 13.09 -20.31 21.90
CA LEU A 246 13.33 -21.49 21.06
C LEU A 246 12.96 -22.78 21.81
N LYS A 247 13.43 -22.94 23.05
CA LYS A 247 13.09 -24.09 23.89
C LYS A 247 11.58 -24.18 24.15
N GLU A 248 10.94 -23.05 24.42
CA GLU A 248 9.47 -22.99 24.60
C GLU A 248 8.73 -23.45 23.34
N ALA A 249 9.13 -22.99 22.16
CA ALA A 249 8.54 -23.39 20.89
C ALA A 249 8.74 -24.90 20.63
N GLU A 250 9.90 -25.46 20.95
CA GLU A 250 10.20 -26.88 20.81
C GLU A 250 9.38 -27.77 21.76
N GLN A 251 9.21 -27.33 23.01
CA GLN A 251 8.36 -28.02 23.98
C GLN A 251 6.90 -28.08 23.51
N LYS A 252 6.36 -26.96 23.01
CA LYS A 252 4.99 -26.91 22.47
C LYS A 252 4.80 -27.72 21.19
N LEU A 253 5.86 -27.96 20.42
CA LEU A 253 5.85 -28.87 19.27
C LEU A 253 5.89 -30.36 19.64
N SER A 254 6.41 -30.69 20.83
CA SER A 254 6.55 -32.06 21.31
C SER A 254 5.84 -32.23 22.66
N PRO A 255 4.50 -32.18 22.71
CA PRO A 255 3.75 -32.16 23.97
C PRO A 255 3.80 -33.46 24.81
N GLY A 256 4.71 -34.42 24.52
CA GLY A 256 4.72 -35.74 25.14
C GLY A 256 6.11 -36.40 25.26
N ARG A 257 7.06 -35.79 25.97
CA ARG A 257 8.27 -36.47 26.47
C ARG A 257 8.57 -36.15 27.94
N ASN A 258 7.53 -35.90 28.74
CA ASN A 258 7.63 -35.84 30.18
C ASN A 258 6.57 -36.78 30.77
N GLU A 259 6.81 -38.07 30.66
CA GLU A 259 6.31 -39.12 31.57
C GLU A 259 7.45 -40.09 31.86
#